data_AF-W5NDF0-F1
#
_entry.id   AF-W5NDF0-F1
#
_cell.length_a   1.000
_cell.length_b   1.000
_cell.length_c   1.000
_cell.angle_alpha   90.00
_cell.angle_beta   90.00
_cell.angle_gamma   90.00
#
_symmetry.space_group_name_H-M   'P 1'
#
loop_
_entity.id
_entity.type
_entity.pdbx_description
1 polymer ?
#
loop_
_entity_poly.entity_id
_entity_poly.type
_entity_poly.pdbx_seq_one_letter_code
_entity_poly.pdbx_strand_id
1 'polypeptide(L)'
;QTLLSFLNPGANRLRNLICEVLDMDLIRQQVDNEALDIRALADYIVFIMGKLCAPVRDEEVRKLKENSGSVVSLFREIFRVLDLMKMDMVNYTIQSLRPQLQYHSIEYERAKFQSIVEKTPSALDHTTEWIKETIEELMSAKPVATQESGPPKATSAIPSPIVVLNTGYVKLLSWDYRKRALPETLMTDEVRLRELQQRLGLLKAVACVLLVVYNTVGGSVSGLPALADRLKRIASILLEGMHSPSFNMTEALENVSTQICSELNKSLSERGYPALPAEVQLSLKGQICSITEENNPISSLIDERVQLYFGRFLCTPNSHPAPPTVPGGLSFVQPELAELGAHFARVVRFNMQVYSPFYTGIMRKLLFSAAPGPAAAGAAQAPVATG
;
A
#
# COMPACT_ATOMS: atom_id res chain seq x y z
N GLN A 1 -14.36 -18.24 -30.97
CA GLN A 1 -14.31 -18.49 -29.50
C GLN A 1 -14.12 -17.21 -28.68
N THR A 2 -13.08 -16.38 -28.93
CA THR A 2 -12.84 -15.13 -28.16
C THR A 2 -14.05 -14.19 -28.12
N LEU A 3 -14.66 -13.86 -29.26
CA LEU A 3 -15.84 -12.98 -29.30
C LEU A 3 -17.00 -13.52 -28.44
N LEU A 4 -17.18 -14.85 -28.39
CA LEU A 4 -18.23 -15.48 -27.58
C LEU A 4 -17.94 -15.36 -26.08
N SER A 5 -16.67 -15.30 -25.67
CA SER A 5 -16.29 -15.16 -24.26
C SER A 5 -16.62 -13.78 -23.68
N PHE A 6 -16.86 -12.77 -24.53
CA PHE A 6 -17.27 -11.43 -24.12
C PHE A 6 -18.78 -11.30 -23.90
N LEU A 7 -19.55 -12.32 -24.29
CA LEU A 7 -21.00 -12.29 -24.18
C LEU A 7 -21.47 -12.67 -22.79
N ASN A 8 -22.40 -11.89 -22.26
CA ASN A 8 -23.15 -12.28 -21.07
C ASN A 8 -24.01 -13.52 -21.35
N PRO A 9 -24.29 -14.37 -20.33
CA PRO A 9 -25.08 -15.58 -20.49
C PRO A 9 -26.46 -15.38 -21.14
N GLY A 10 -27.05 -14.18 -21.03
CA GLY A 10 -28.35 -13.84 -21.64
C GLY A 10 -28.31 -13.39 -23.11
N ALA A 11 -27.13 -13.20 -23.72
CA ALA A 11 -26.98 -12.63 -25.06
C ALA A 11 -27.12 -13.68 -26.19
N ASN A 12 -28.16 -14.51 -26.14
CA ASN A 12 -28.35 -15.66 -27.04
C ASN A 12 -28.49 -15.26 -28.52
N ARG A 13 -29.17 -14.13 -28.82
CA ARG A 13 -29.33 -13.65 -30.20
C ARG A 13 -27.98 -13.30 -30.86
N LEU A 14 -27.13 -12.57 -30.14
CA LEU A 14 -25.82 -12.18 -30.65
C LEU A 14 -24.86 -13.38 -30.74
N ARG A 15 -24.95 -14.31 -29.78
CA ARG A 15 -24.24 -15.59 -29.82
C ARG A 15 -24.56 -16.36 -31.10
N ASN A 16 -25.84 -16.54 -31.42
CA ASN A 16 -26.26 -17.28 -32.61
C ASN A 16 -25.74 -16.61 -33.88
N LEU A 17 -25.89 -15.28 -34.00
CA LEU A 17 -25.38 -14.52 -35.15
C LEU A 17 -23.86 -14.69 -35.34
N ILE A 18 -23.09 -14.68 -34.25
CA ILE A 18 -21.64 -14.91 -34.31
C ILE A 18 -21.34 -16.34 -34.76
N CYS A 19 -22.05 -17.34 -34.24
CA CYS A 19 -21.85 -18.74 -34.61
C CYS A 19 -22.23 -19.03 -36.07
N GLU A 20 -23.28 -18.37 -36.59
CA GLU A 20 -23.72 -18.53 -37.99
C GLU A 20 -22.72 -17.93 -38.98
N VAL A 21 -22.21 -16.72 -38.71
CA VAL A 21 -21.28 -16.04 -39.63
C VAL A 21 -19.85 -16.56 -39.50
N LEU A 22 -19.43 -16.96 -38.30
CA LEU A 22 -18.10 -17.52 -38.03
C LEU A 22 -18.14 -19.04 -37.85
N ASP A 23 -18.91 -19.73 -38.70
CA ASP A 23 -18.95 -21.19 -38.76
C ASP A 23 -17.69 -21.72 -39.45
N MET A 24 -16.91 -22.53 -38.72
CA MET A 24 -15.64 -23.07 -39.21
C MET A 24 -15.81 -24.04 -40.38
N ASP A 25 -16.91 -24.80 -40.42
CA ASP A 25 -17.14 -25.77 -41.49
C ASP A 25 -17.57 -25.05 -42.77
N LEU A 26 -18.40 -24.01 -42.64
CA LEU A 26 -18.76 -23.15 -43.77
C LEU A 26 -17.53 -22.39 -44.31
N ILE A 27 -16.70 -21.83 -43.43
CA ILE A 27 -15.48 -21.11 -43.84
C ILE A 27 -14.52 -22.06 -44.57
N ARG A 28 -14.34 -23.30 -44.09
CA ARG A 28 -13.52 -24.30 -44.78
C ARG A 28 -14.04 -24.60 -46.18
N GLN A 29 -15.35 -24.84 -46.31
CA GLN A 29 -15.98 -25.05 -47.62
C GLN A 29 -15.80 -23.86 -48.57
N GLN A 30 -15.88 -22.62 -48.07
CA GLN A 30 -15.65 -21.43 -48.86
C GLN A 30 -14.19 -21.29 -49.30
N VAL A 31 -13.23 -21.71 -48.48
CA VAL A 31 -11.80 -21.74 -48.84
C VAL A 31 -11.53 -22.78 -49.93
N ASP A 32 -12.04 -24.00 -49.77
CA ASP A 32 -11.84 -25.10 -50.72
C ASP A 32 -12.39 -24.78 -52.12
N ASN A 33 -13.42 -23.91 -52.19
CA ASN A 33 -14.04 -23.45 -53.42
C ASN A 33 -13.59 -22.04 -53.87
N GLU A 34 -12.52 -21.48 -53.27
CA GLU A 34 -11.97 -20.15 -53.56
C GLU A 34 -13.00 -18.99 -53.49
N ALA A 35 -14.05 -19.15 -52.69
CA ALA A 35 -15.19 -18.23 -52.58
C ALA A 35 -15.16 -17.35 -51.31
N LEU A 36 -14.15 -17.52 -50.44
CA LEU A 36 -14.08 -16.79 -49.16
C LEU A 36 -13.67 -15.32 -49.35
N ASP A 37 -14.53 -14.40 -48.93
CA ASP A 37 -14.18 -12.98 -48.77
C ASP A 37 -13.59 -12.72 -47.38
N ILE A 38 -12.26 -12.71 -47.32
CA ILE A 38 -11.51 -12.47 -46.09
C ILE A 38 -11.71 -11.04 -45.57
N ARG A 39 -11.97 -10.05 -46.44
CA ARG A 39 -12.17 -8.66 -46.02
C ARG A 39 -13.53 -8.50 -45.35
N ALA A 40 -14.59 -9.05 -45.94
CA ALA A 40 -15.92 -9.05 -45.34
C ALA A 40 -15.93 -9.74 -43.96
N LEU A 41 -15.19 -10.84 -43.81
CA LEU A 41 -15.01 -11.52 -42.53
C LEU A 41 -14.34 -10.61 -41.47
N ALA A 42 -13.28 -9.90 -41.87
CA ALA A 42 -12.59 -8.96 -40.99
C ALA A 42 -13.50 -7.80 -40.58
N ASP A 43 -14.23 -7.20 -41.52
CA ASP A 43 -15.16 -6.10 -41.25
C ASP A 43 -16.29 -6.53 -40.31
N TYR A 44 -16.78 -7.77 -40.45
CA TYR A 44 -17.75 -8.35 -39.51
C TYR A 44 -17.16 -8.51 -38.10
N ILE A 45 -15.93 -9.05 -37.98
CA ILE A 45 -15.27 -9.18 -36.67
C ILE A 45 -15.09 -7.81 -36.03
N VAL A 46 -14.63 -6.80 -36.78
CA VAL A 46 -14.46 -5.42 -36.29
C VAL A 46 -15.80 -4.79 -35.90
N PHE A 47 -16.88 -5.08 -36.64
CA PHE A 47 -18.23 -4.66 -36.28
C PHE A 47 -18.67 -5.24 -34.93
N ILE A 48 -18.48 -6.55 -34.71
CA ILE A 48 -18.80 -7.20 -33.44
C ILE A 48 -17.92 -6.66 -32.31
N MET A 49 -16.63 -6.44 -32.56
CA MET A 49 -15.72 -5.82 -31.59
C MET A 49 -16.25 -4.45 -31.13
N GLY A 50 -16.69 -3.61 -32.07
CA GLY A 50 -17.26 -2.30 -31.76
C GLY A 50 -18.59 -2.34 -30.99
N LYS A 51 -19.26 -3.49 -30.91
CA LYS A 51 -20.46 -3.67 -30.07
C LYS A 51 -20.14 -4.17 -28.66
N LEU A 52 -18.96 -4.76 -28.45
CA LEU A 52 -18.59 -5.46 -27.22
C LEU A 52 -17.42 -4.80 -26.48
N CYS A 53 -16.70 -3.87 -27.12
CA CYS A 53 -15.55 -3.22 -26.52
C CYS A 53 -15.94 -2.21 -25.43
N ALA A 54 -15.03 -1.99 -24.49
CA ALA A 54 -15.15 -0.90 -23.52
C ALA A 54 -14.91 0.46 -24.21
N PRO A 55 -15.48 1.57 -23.70
CA PRO A 55 -15.36 2.90 -24.33
C PRO A 55 -13.92 3.35 -24.61
N VAL A 56 -12.96 2.93 -23.78
CA VAL A 56 -11.53 3.23 -23.96
C VAL A 56 -10.93 2.61 -25.23
N ARG A 57 -11.60 1.63 -25.84
CA ARG A 57 -11.16 0.92 -27.05
C ARG A 57 -11.86 1.38 -28.33
N ASP A 58 -12.86 2.25 -28.23
CA ASP A 58 -13.64 2.69 -29.39
C ASP A 58 -12.74 3.30 -30.48
N GLU A 59 -11.72 4.06 -30.07
CA GLU A 59 -10.76 4.67 -30.98
C GLU A 59 -9.90 3.63 -31.72
N GLU A 60 -9.46 2.58 -31.04
CA GLU A 60 -8.65 1.51 -31.64
C GLU A 60 -9.50 0.67 -32.60
N VAL A 61 -10.77 0.42 -32.27
CA VAL A 61 -11.72 -0.25 -33.16
C VAL A 61 -12.06 0.62 -34.37
N ARG A 62 -12.13 1.94 -34.22
CA ARG A 62 -12.32 2.87 -35.35
C ARG A 62 -11.15 2.81 -36.33
N LYS A 63 -9.90 2.84 -35.82
CA LYS A 63 -8.70 2.68 -36.66
C LYS A 63 -8.68 1.35 -37.42
N LEU A 64 -9.20 0.27 -36.85
CA LEU A 64 -9.33 -1.03 -37.54
C LEU A 64 -10.26 -0.93 -38.76
N LYS A 65 -11.35 -0.15 -38.69
CA LYS A 65 -12.27 0.07 -39.82
C LYS A 65 -11.63 0.90 -40.93
N GLU A 66 -10.85 1.90 -40.56
CA GLU A 66 -10.16 2.80 -41.49
C GLU A 66 -8.91 2.17 -42.12
N ASN A 67 -8.47 1.01 -41.64
CA ASN A 67 -7.25 0.34 -42.10
C ASN A 67 -7.38 -0.16 -43.55
N SER A 68 -6.68 0.53 -44.45
CA SER A 68 -6.57 0.23 -45.89
C SER A 68 -5.34 -0.62 -46.24
N GLY A 69 -4.63 -1.14 -45.24
CA GLY A 69 -3.44 -1.97 -45.43
C GLY A 69 -3.76 -3.40 -45.87
N SER A 70 -2.71 -4.23 -45.95
CA SER A 70 -2.86 -5.66 -46.28
C SER A 70 -3.76 -6.40 -45.28
N VAL A 71 -4.47 -7.41 -45.76
CA VAL A 71 -5.34 -8.28 -44.95
C VAL A 71 -4.59 -8.89 -43.76
N VAL A 72 -3.34 -9.32 -43.97
CA VAL A 72 -2.50 -9.89 -42.89
C VAL A 72 -2.23 -8.86 -41.79
N SER A 73 -1.97 -7.60 -42.17
CA SER A 73 -1.78 -6.52 -41.20
C SER A 73 -3.07 -6.22 -40.43
N LEU A 74 -4.23 -6.27 -41.09
CA LEU A 74 -5.53 -6.07 -40.46
C LEU A 74 -5.80 -7.16 -39.41
N PHE A 75 -5.63 -8.43 -39.75
CA PHE A 75 -5.85 -9.53 -38.79
C PHE A 75 -4.88 -9.50 -37.61
N ARG A 76 -3.61 -9.14 -37.84
CA ARG A 76 -2.63 -8.94 -36.76
C ARG A 76 -3.15 -7.89 -35.76
N GLU A 77 -3.66 -6.78 -36.28
CA GLU A 77 -4.16 -5.70 -35.44
C GLU A 77 -5.49 -6.06 -34.75
N ILE A 78 -6.38 -6.78 -35.43
CA ILE A 78 -7.60 -7.34 -34.85
C ILE A 78 -7.26 -8.24 -33.65
N PHE A 79 -6.31 -9.17 -33.80
CA PHE A 79 -5.92 -10.05 -32.70
C PHE A 79 -5.32 -9.27 -31.53
N ARG A 80 -4.47 -8.27 -31.82
CA ARG A 80 -3.92 -7.38 -30.78
C ARG A 80 -5.03 -6.69 -29.98
N VAL A 81 -6.02 -6.12 -30.65
CA VAL A 81 -7.15 -5.43 -29.98
C VAL A 81 -8.06 -6.42 -29.26
N LEU A 82 -8.30 -7.62 -29.81
CA LEU A 82 -9.06 -8.67 -29.14
C LEU A 82 -8.39 -9.12 -27.83
N ASP A 83 -7.07 -9.23 -27.78
CA ASP A 83 -6.35 -9.58 -26.54
C ASP A 83 -6.45 -8.46 -25.50
N LEU A 84 -6.42 -7.20 -25.92
CA LEU A 84 -6.70 -6.06 -25.02
C LEU A 84 -8.13 -6.11 -24.48
N MET A 85 -9.12 -6.41 -25.34
CA MET A 85 -10.51 -6.57 -24.92
C MET A 85 -10.70 -7.70 -23.90
N LYS A 86 -9.94 -8.81 -24.01
CA LYS A 86 -9.94 -9.86 -22.97
C LYS A 86 -9.48 -9.32 -21.63
N MET A 87 -8.40 -8.52 -21.62
CA MET A 87 -7.88 -7.92 -20.39
C MET A 87 -8.91 -6.95 -19.78
N ASP A 88 -9.57 -6.15 -20.63
CA ASP A 88 -10.62 -5.22 -20.20
C ASP A 88 -11.80 -5.97 -19.55
N MET A 89 -12.23 -7.09 -20.14
CA MET A 89 -13.30 -7.94 -19.58
C MET A 89 -12.90 -8.56 -18.23
N VAL A 90 -11.68 -9.09 -18.10
CA VAL A 90 -11.18 -9.63 -16.83
C VAL A 90 -11.17 -8.54 -15.75
N ASN A 91 -10.65 -7.35 -16.08
CA ASN A 91 -10.62 -6.22 -15.17
C ASN A 91 -12.03 -5.78 -14.75
N TYR A 92 -12.97 -5.73 -15.69
CA TYR A 92 -14.37 -5.43 -15.42
C TYR A 92 -14.99 -6.46 -14.47
N THR A 93 -14.81 -7.76 -14.74
CA THR A 93 -15.33 -8.83 -13.87
C THR A 93 -14.74 -8.76 -12.45
N ILE A 94 -13.44 -8.48 -12.32
CA ILE A 94 -12.81 -8.27 -11.01
C ILE A 94 -13.45 -7.07 -10.30
N GLN A 95 -13.66 -5.96 -11.00
CA GLN A 95 -14.28 -4.76 -10.44
C GLN A 95 -15.73 -4.98 -10.03
N SER A 96 -16.52 -5.72 -10.82
CA SER A 96 -17.93 -6.00 -10.52
C SER A 96 -18.09 -6.95 -9.33
N LEU A 97 -17.18 -7.93 -9.17
CA LEU A 97 -17.21 -8.88 -8.07
C LEU A 97 -16.64 -8.31 -6.76
N ARG A 98 -15.73 -7.32 -6.84
CA ARG A 98 -15.02 -6.77 -5.68
C ARG A 98 -15.93 -6.33 -4.52
N PRO A 99 -17.05 -5.60 -4.72
CA PRO A 99 -17.90 -5.18 -3.60
C PRO A 99 -18.53 -6.35 -2.85
N GLN A 100 -18.97 -7.39 -3.58
CA GLN A 100 -19.56 -8.59 -3.00
C GLN A 100 -18.52 -9.39 -2.22
N LEU A 101 -17.31 -9.55 -2.79
CA LEU A 101 -16.20 -10.21 -2.12
C LEU A 101 -15.80 -9.47 -0.84
N GLN A 102 -15.72 -8.13 -0.86
CA GLN A 102 -15.40 -7.32 0.31
C GLN A 102 -16.46 -7.42 1.42
N TYR A 103 -17.74 -7.46 1.03
CA TYR A 103 -18.83 -7.60 2.00
C TYR A 103 -18.75 -8.94 2.75
N HIS A 104 -18.58 -10.05 2.02
CA HIS A 104 -18.53 -11.38 2.62
C HIS A 104 -17.17 -11.74 3.23
N SER A 105 -16.07 -11.11 2.80
CA SER A 105 -14.74 -11.45 3.30
C SER A 105 -14.58 -11.22 4.79
N ILE A 106 -15.21 -10.16 5.33
CA ILE A 106 -15.09 -9.80 6.74
C ILE A 106 -15.70 -10.89 7.62
N GLU A 107 -16.92 -11.33 7.29
CA GLU A 107 -17.64 -12.37 8.03
C GLU A 107 -16.92 -13.71 7.94
N TYR A 108 -16.47 -14.07 6.73
CA TYR A 108 -15.76 -15.32 6.49
C TYR A 108 -14.44 -15.40 7.28
N GLU A 109 -13.60 -14.35 7.20
CA GLU A 109 -12.31 -14.32 7.88
C GLU A 109 -12.48 -14.34 9.40
N ARG A 110 -13.46 -13.56 9.91
CA ARG A 110 -13.79 -13.56 11.34
C ARG A 110 -14.27 -14.92 11.82
N ALA A 111 -15.19 -15.58 11.10
CA ALA A 111 -15.71 -16.89 11.49
C ALA A 111 -14.61 -17.96 11.48
N LYS A 112 -13.73 -17.93 10.46
CA LYS A 112 -12.60 -18.85 10.37
C LYS A 112 -11.61 -18.63 11.51
N PHE A 113 -11.27 -17.39 11.82
CA PHE A 113 -10.36 -17.06 12.92
C PHE A 113 -10.97 -17.41 14.29
N GLN A 114 -12.28 -17.18 14.49
CA GLN A 114 -13.00 -17.60 15.69
C GLN A 114 -12.87 -19.12 15.91
N SER A 115 -13.00 -19.94 14.87
CA SER A 115 -12.80 -21.39 14.98
C SER A 115 -11.37 -21.78 15.39
N ILE A 116 -10.36 -20.98 15.04
CA ILE A 116 -8.97 -21.19 15.46
C ILE A 116 -8.84 -20.85 16.95
N VAL A 117 -9.37 -19.71 17.39
CA VAL A 117 -9.33 -19.27 18.79
C VAL A 117 -10.01 -20.27 19.72
N GLU A 118 -11.10 -20.90 19.30
CA GLU A 118 -11.79 -21.93 20.09
C GLU A 118 -11.00 -23.23 20.22
N LYS A 119 -10.18 -23.58 19.22
CA LYS A 119 -9.39 -24.81 19.19
C LYS A 119 -8.01 -24.65 19.83
N THR A 120 -7.52 -23.43 19.95
CA THR A 120 -6.14 -23.13 20.36
C THR A 120 -6.14 -22.11 21.49
N PRO A 121 -5.87 -22.53 22.74
CA PRO A 121 -5.86 -21.63 23.90
C PRO A 121 -4.89 -20.45 23.78
N SER A 122 -3.78 -20.62 23.06
CA SER A 122 -2.72 -19.62 22.83
C SER A 122 -2.85 -18.84 21.52
N ALA A 123 -4.02 -18.86 20.86
CA ALA A 123 -4.21 -18.26 19.54
C ALA A 123 -4.05 -16.73 19.46
N LEU A 124 -3.88 -16.05 20.59
CA LEU A 124 -3.86 -14.59 20.70
C LEU A 124 -2.71 -14.08 21.59
N ASP A 125 -1.69 -14.89 21.86
CA ASP A 125 -0.63 -14.55 22.81
C ASP A 125 0.19 -13.36 22.30
N HIS A 126 0.68 -13.39 21.06
CA HIS A 126 1.45 -12.30 20.47
C HIS A 126 0.60 -11.04 20.24
N THR A 127 -0.68 -11.22 19.86
CA THR A 127 -1.63 -10.12 19.75
C THR A 127 -1.88 -9.45 21.10
N THR A 128 -1.95 -10.24 22.17
CA THR A 128 -2.12 -9.74 23.54
C THR A 128 -0.87 -8.99 24.01
N GLU A 129 0.31 -9.55 23.77
CA GLU A 129 1.60 -8.90 24.09
C GLU A 129 1.76 -7.58 23.34
N TRP A 130 1.52 -7.56 22.02
CA TRP A 130 1.59 -6.35 21.20
C TRP A 130 0.65 -5.23 21.67
N ILE A 131 -0.59 -5.57 22.06
CA ILE A 131 -1.54 -4.60 22.63
C ILE A 131 -1.06 -4.13 24.01
N LYS A 132 -0.59 -5.05 24.85
CA LYS A 132 -0.11 -4.75 26.21
C LYS A 132 1.08 -3.80 26.18
N GLU A 133 2.12 -4.08 25.40
CA GLU A 133 3.27 -3.20 25.19
C GLU A 133 2.83 -1.79 24.77
N THR A 134 1.87 -1.72 23.84
CA THR A 134 1.35 -0.44 23.36
C THR A 134 0.60 0.33 24.45
N ILE A 135 -0.17 -0.34 25.30
CA ILE A 135 -0.84 0.27 26.45
C ILE A 135 0.20 0.79 27.46
N GLU A 136 1.18 -0.04 27.83
CA GLU A 136 2.22 0.31 28.81
C GLU A 136 3.04 1.53 28.36
N GLU A 137 3.40 1.59 27.07
CA GLU A 137 4.06 2.75 26.50
C GLU A 137 3.18 4.02 26.51
N LEU A 138 1.91 3.92 26.12
CA LEU A 138 0.98 5.05 26.15
C LEU A 138 0.71 5.56 27.57
N MET A 139 0.75 4.66 28.57
CA MET A 139 0.58 5.02 29.98
C MET A 139 1.85 5.59 30.61
N SER A 140 3.03 5.21 30.12
CA SER A 140 4.33 5.74 30.58
C SER A 140 4.74 7.03 29.88
N ALA A 141 4.20 7.31 28.69
CA ALA A 141 4.36 8.58 28.01
C ALA A 141 3.74 9.72 28.85
N LYS A 142 4.58 10.63 29.35
CA LYS A 142 4.10 11.85 30.03
C LYS A 142 3.22 12.65 29.06
N PRO A 143 2.09 13.21 29.50
CA PRO A 143 1.32 14.11 28.65
C PRO A 143 2.21 15.28 28.25
N VAL A 144 2.45 15.43 26.94
CA VAL A 144 3.01 16.66 26.39
C VAL A 144 2.06 17.77 26.79
N ALA A 145 2.52 18.66 27.68
CA ALA A 145 1.76 19.80 28.14
C ALA A 145 1.37 20.65 26.93
N THR A 146 0.14 20.47 26.44
CA THR A 146 -0.55 21.50 25.71
C THR A 146 -0.79 22.59 26.74
N GLN A 147 -0.17 23.76 26.55
CA GLN A 147 -0.40 24.92 27.40
C GLN A 147 -1.84 25.38 27.22
N GLU A 148 -2.77 24.78 27.95
CA GLU A 148 -4.04 25.38 28.29
C GLU A 148 -4.11 25.44 29.82
N SER A 149 -4.21 26.67 30.32
CA SER A 149 -4.15 27.01 31.73
C SER A 149 -5.35 26.42 32.49
N GLY A 150 -5.11 25.36 33.26
CA GLY A 150 -6.06 24.77 34.19
C GLY A 150 -5.35 23.84 35.19
N PRO A 151 -5.85 23.69 36.43
CA PRO A 151 -5.15 22.93 37.46
C PRO A 151 -5.10 21.43 37.11
N PRO A 152 -4.01 20.72 37.45
CA PRO A 152 -3.79 19.35 37.01
C PRO A 152 -4.69 18.41 37.81
N LYS A 153 -5.77 17.90 37.20
CA LYS A 153 -6.39 16.66 37.67
C LYS A 153 -5.63 15.51 37.05
N ALA A 154 -4.67 14.97 37.81
CA ALA A 154 -3.97 13.72 37.48
C ALA A 154 -4.93 12.53 37.66
N THR A 155 -5.88 12.37 36.75
CA THR A 155 -6.43 11.05 36.44
C THR A 155 -5.53 10.46 35.38
N SER A 156 -4.84 9.36 35.68
CA SER A 156 -4.18 8.52 34.68
C SER A 156 -5.22 8.11 33.64
N ALA A 157 -5.31 8.86 32.54
CA ALA A 157 -6.36 8.67 31.56
C ALA A 157 -6.10 7.35 30.84
N ILE A 158 -6.99 6.38 31.00
CA ILE A 158 -6.93 5.12 30.26
C ILE A 158 -6.95 5.47 28.75
N PRO A 159 -5.95 5.05 27.96
CA PRO A 159 -5.93 5.34 26.53
C PRO A 159 -7.15 4.77 25.82
N SER A 160 -7.70 5.50 24.84
CA SER A 160 -8.86 4.99 24.10
C SER A 160 -8.47 3.78 23.23
N PRO A 161 -9.37 2.79 23.02
CA PRO A 161 -9.07 1.60 22.22
C PRO A 161 -8.55 1.91 20.81
N ILE A 162 -9.09 2.96 20.17
CA ILE A 162 -8.67 3.38 18.84
C ILE A 162 -7.25 3.96 18.85
N VAL A 163 -6.86 4.69 19.90
CA VAL A 163 -5.51 5.24 20.05
C VAL A 163 -4.50 4.11 20.30
N VAL A 164 -4.84 3.13 21.14
CA VAL A 164 -4.01 1.94 21.36
C VAL A 164 -3.78 1.20 20.05
N LEU A 165 -4.84 0.87 19.32
CA LEU A 165 -4.71 0.13 18.05
C LEU A 165 -3.92 0.94 17.02
N ASN A 166 -4.28 2.21 16.77
CA ASN A 166 -3.57 3.03 15.79
C ASN A 166 -2.08 3.13 16.13
N THR A 167 -1.73 3.35 17.40
CA THR A 167 -0.32 3.39 17.84
C THR A 167 0.38 2.06 17.59
N GLY A 168 -0.27 0.94 17.97
CA GLY A 168 0.27 -0.40 17.76
C GLY A 168 0.51 -0.69 16.28
N TYR A 169 -0.41 -0.26 15.41
CA TYR A 169 -0.30 -0.45 13.96
C TYR A 169 0.87 0.35 13.38
N VAL A 170 1.01 1.63 13.74
CA VAL A 170 2.10 2.47 13.20
C VAL A 170 3.47 1.92 13.63
N LYS A 171 3.59 1.34 14.83
CA LYS A 171 4.82 0.64 15.25
C LYS A 171 5.20 -0.55 14.37
N LEU A 172 4.24 -1.17 13.69
CA LEU A 172 4.55 -2.27 12.76
C LEU A 172 5.39 -1.80 11.58
N LEU A 173 5.36 -0.51 11.25
CA LEU A 173 6.20 0.07 10.20
C LEU A 173 7.69 0.01 10.55
N SER A 174 8.04 -0.13 11.83
CA SER A 174 9.39 -0.32 12.35
C SER A 174 9.58 -1.71 13.00
N TRP A 175 8.74 -2.69 12.67
CA TRP A 175 8.81 -4.04 13.24
C TRP A 175 10.05 -4.81 12.80
N ASP A 176 10.71 -5.51 13.72
CA ASP A 176 11.79 -6.44 13.40
C ASP A 176 11.21 -7.84 13.12
N TYR A 177 10.85 -8.08 11.86
CA TYR A 177 10.32 -9.37 11.39
C TYR A 177 11.28 -10.56 11.52
N ARG A 178 12.56 -10.33 11.84
CA ARG A 178 13.53 -11.42 12.05
C ARG A 178 13.57 -11.88 13.51
N LYS A 179 13.28 -10.98 14.45
CA LYS A 179 13.38 -11.25 15.88
C LYS A 179 12.04 -11.39 16.58
N ARG A 180 10.98 -10.76 16.05
CA ARG A 180 9.68 -10.68 16.70
C ARG A 180 8.60 -11.36 15.87
N ALA A 181 7.86 -12.27 16.50
CA ALA A 181 6.67 -12.86 15.90
C ALA A 181 5.59 -11.80 15.67
N LEU A 182 4.93 -11.84 14.52
CA LEU A 182 3.85 -10.91 14.20
C LEU A 182 2.59 -11.29 15.00
N PRO A 183 1.74 -10.32 15.41
CA PRO A 183 0.45 -10.63 16.00
C PRO A 183 -0.36 -11.59 15.11
N GLU A 184 -1.00 -12.58 15.72
CA GLU A 184 -1.74 -13.63 15.01
C GLU A 184 -2.83 -13.06 14.10
N THR A 185 -3.45 -11.96 14.55
CA THR A 185 -4.46 -11.21 13.79
C THR A 185 -3.92 -10.56 12.51
N LEU A 186 -2.61 -10.53 12.29
CA LEU A 186 -1.96 -9.88 11.14
C LEU A 186 -1.18 -10.86 10.25
N MET A 187 -1.22 -12.17 10.54
CA MET A 187 -0.45 -13.18 9.81
C MET A 187 -0.86 -13.29 8.33
N THR A 188 -2.13 -13.06 8.00
CA THR A 188 -2.62 -13.00 6.61
C THR A 188 -2.10 -11.79 5.85
N ASP A 189 -1.62 -10.77 6.56
CA ASP A 189 -1.12 -9.50 6.05
C ASP A 189 0.42 -9.39 6.07
N GLU A 190 1.14 -10.41 6.56
CA GLU A 190 2.59 -10.31 6.81
C GLU A 190 3.39 -9.83 5.60
N VAL A 191 3.18 -10.46 4.43
CA VAL A 191 3.90 -10.10 3.20
C VAL A 191 3.61 -8.64 2.80
N ARG A 192 2.34 -8.23 2.88
CA ARG A 192 1.92 -6.85 2.55
C ARG A 192 2.53 -5.84 3.50
N LEU A 193 2.55 -6.12 4.80
CA LEU A 193 3.16 -5.24 5.81
C LEU A 193 4.69 -5.14 5.64
N ARG A 194 5.34 -6.27 5.29
CA ARG A 194 6.79 -6.29 5.02
C ARG A 194 7.14 -5.46 3.79
N GLU A 195 6.39 -5.59 2.69
CA GLU A 195 6.56 -4.76 1.50
C GLU A 195 6.34 -3.27 1.79
N LEU A 196 5.33 -2.93 2.60
CA LEU A 196 5.08 -1.56 3.06
C LEU A 196 6.28 -1.01 3.84
N GLN A 197 6.82 -1.78 4.79
CA GLN A 197 8.01 -1.40 5.55
C GLN A 197 9.23 -1.20 4.65
N GLN A 198 9.47 -2.11 3.69
CA GLN A 198 10.61 -2.00 2.77
C GLN A 198 10.53 -0.74 1.91
N ARG A 199 9.36 -0.48 1.32
CA ARG A 199 9.11 0.75 0.54
C ARG A 199 9.26 1.99 1.41
N LEU A 200 8.75 1.96 2.64
CA LEU A 200 8.89 3.07 3.58
C LEU A 200 10.35 3.33 3.93
N GLY A 201 11.15 2.28 4.17
CA GLY A 201 12.59 2.38 4.43
C GLY A 201 13.33 3.11 3.31
N LEU A 202 13.03 2.77 2.05
CA LEU A 202 13.58 3.46 0.88
C LEU A 202 13.18 4.96 0.86
N LEU A 203 11.90 5.26 1.06
CA LEU A 203 11.43 6.65 1.06
C LEU A 203 12.05 7.47 2.20
N LYS A 204 12.23 6.88 3.38
CA LYS A 204 12.91 7.50 4.52
C LYS A 204 14.36 7.83 4.18
N ALA A 205 15.11 6.87 3.63
CA ALA A 205 16.50 7.07 3.26
C ALA A 205 16.64 8.18 2.19
N VAL A 206 15.79 8.17 1.17
CA VAL A 206 15.74 9.21 0.13
C VAL A 206 15.40 10.57 0.74
N ALA A 207 14.43 10.64 1.66
CA ALA A 207 14.08 11.88 2.34
C ALA A 207 15.25 12.41 3.20
N CYS A 208 15.96 11.55 3.92
CA CYS A 208 17.16 11.92 4.67
C CYS A 208 18.23 12.51 3.74
N VAL A 209 18.54 11.83 2.63
CA VAL A 209 19.53 12.29 1.64
C VAL A 209 19.15 13.67 1.08
N LEU A 210 17.91 13.85 0.65
CA LEU A 210 17.46 15.12 0.10
C LEU A 210 17.45 16.22 1.18
N LEU A 211 17.05 15.90 2.41
CA LEU A 211 17.09 16.86 3.51
C LEU A 211 18.54 17.30 3.82
N VAL A 212 19.51 16.38 3.80
CA VAL A 212 20.94 16.70 3.92
C VAL A 212 21.39 17.65 2.80
N VAL A 213 21.04 17.35 1.54
CA VAL A 213 21.41 18.20 0.39
C VAL A 213 20.83 19.60 0.49
N TYR A 214 19.54 19.72 0.83
CA TYR A 214 18.87 21.02 0.91
C TYR A 214 19.23 21.81 2.17
N ASN A 215 19.65 21.16 3.25
CA ASN A 215 20.17 21.86 4.43
C ASN A 215 21.59 22.41 4.20
N THR A 216 22.41 21.71 3.41
CA THR A 216 23.81 22.10 3.15
C THR A 216 23.94 23.08 2.00
N VAL A 217 23.19 22.89 0.91
CA VAL A 217 23.33 23.64 -0.35
C VAL A 217 22.06 24.42 -0.70
N GLY A 218 21.03 24.41 0.16
CA GLY A 218 19.68 24.90 -0.14
C GLY A 218 19.60 26.29 -0.77
N GLY A 219 20.45 27.23 -0.36
CA GLY A 219 20.49 28.57 -0.96
C GLY A 219 20.79 28.56 -2.46
N SER A 220 21.67 27.67 -2.92
CA SER A 220 22.11 27.58 -4.32
C SER A 220 21.19 26.71 -5.19
N VAL A 221 20.34 25.89 -4.58
CA VAL A 221 19.45 24.94 -5.30
C VAL A 221 17.95 25.16 -5.05
N SER A 222 17.58 26.16 -4.26
CA SER A 222 16.19 26.51 -3.98
C SER A 222 15.45 26.92 -5.26
N GLY A 223 14.18 26.52 -5.38
CA GLY A 223 13.33 26.87 -6.51
C GLY A 223 13.53 26.03 -7.79
N LEU A 224 14.26 24.91 -7.70
CA LEU A 224 14.58 24.06 -8.86
C LEU A 224 13.91 22.66 -8.78
N PRO A 225 12.62 22.54 -9.13
CA PRO A 225 11.88 21.29 -8.99
C PRO A 225 12.47 20.16 -9.85
N ALA A 226 12.90 20.46 -11.07
CA ALA A 226 13.52 19.46 -11.95
C ALA A 226 14.85 18.90 -11.42
N LEU A 227 15.60 19.69 -10.64
CA LEU A 227 16.81 19.21 -9.97
C LEU A 227 16.44 18.32 -8.78
N ALA A 228 15.46 18.74 -7.97
CA ALA A 228 14.94 17.92 -6.86
C ALA A 228 14.52 16.52 -7.35
N ASP A 229 13.80 16.44 -8.48
CA ASP A 229 13.38 15.18 -9.06
C ASP A 229 14.55 14.33 -9.56
N ARG A 230 15.60 14.93 -10.13
CA ARG A 230 16.80 14.20 -10.54
C ARG A 230 17.57 13.65 -9.35
N LEU A 231 17.78 14.46 -8.30
CA LEU A 231 18.43 14.02 -7.07
C LEU A 231 17.64 12.91 -6.38
N LYS A 232 16.30 13.04 -6.33
CA LYS A 232 15.40 11.99 -5.83
C LYS A 232 15.60 10.70 -6.60
N ARG A 233 15.57 10.74 -7.94
CA ARG A 233 15.78 9.56 -8.79
C ARG A 233 17.14 8.90 -8.55
N ILE A 234 18.22 9.68 -8.47
CA ILE A 234 19.57 9.16 -8.19
C ILE A 234 19.58 8.40 -6.86
N ALA A 235 19.07 9.02 -5.79
CA ALA A 235 19.00 8.39 -4.47
C ALA A 235 18.11 7.15 -4.48
N SER A 236 16.94 7.21 -5.12
CA SER A 236 16.01 6.08 -5.20
C SER A 236 16.61 4.86 -5.91
N ILE A 237 17.29 5.07 -7.04
CA ILE A 237 17.89 3.97 -7.83
C ILE A 237 19.05 3.33 -7.08
N LEU A 238 19.94 4.14 -6.48
CA LEU A 238 21.13 3.62 -5.81
C LEU A 238 20.82 2.98 -4.46
N LEU A 239 19.69 3.33 -3.84
CA LEU A 239 19.22 2.73 -2.58
C LEU A 239 18.16 1.63 -2.81
N GLU A 240 17.83 1.33 -4.06
CA GLU A 240 16.89 0.26 -4.39
C GLU A 240 17.43 -1.08 -3.90
N GLY A 241 16.58 -1.86 -3.23
CA GLY A 241 17.00 -3.14 -2.66
C GLY A 241 17.71 -3.05 -1.30
N MET A 242 17.74 -1.88 -0.65
CA MET A 242 18.38 -1.68 0.67
C MET A 242 17.94 -2.62 1.80
N HIS A 243 16.81 -3.32 1.62
CA HIS A 243 16.30 -4.30 2.57
C HIS A 243 16.96 -5.70 2.41
N SER A 244 17.68 -5.94 1.31
CA SER A 244 18.37 -7.20 1.05
C SER A 244 19.57 -7.36 1.98
N PRO A 245 19.81 -8.54 2.56
CA PRO A 245 21.00 -8.79 3.38
C PRO A 245 22.32 -8.69 2.58
N SER A 246 22.27 -8.83 1.25
CA SER A 246 23.44 -8.69 0.38
C SER A 246 23.73 -7.25 -0.03
N PHE A 247 22.92 -6.28 0.40
CA PHE A 247 23.06 -4.88 0.00
C PHE A 247 24.19 -4.20 0.77
N ASN A 248 25.16 -3.64 0.05
CA ASN A 248 26.25 -2.88 0.66
C ASN A 248 25.82 -1.43 0.88
N MET A 249 25.29 -1.15 2.08
CA MET A 249 24.78 0.17 2.44
C MET A 249 25.84 1.27 2.36
N THR A 250 27.05 0.99 2.86
CA THR A 250 28.14 1.97 2.89
C THR A 250 28.55 2.39 1.48
N GLU A 251 28.77 1.42 0.60
CA GLU A 251 29.12 1.68 -0.80
C GLU A 251 27.98 2.39 -1.55
N ALA A 252 26.73 2.01 -1.29
CA ALA A 252 25.58 2.67 -1.88
C ALA A 252 25.51 4.15 -1.49
N LEU A 253 25.71 4.50 -0.21
CA LEU A 253 25.73 5.89 0.25
C LEU A 253 26.93 6.68 -0.30
N GLU A 254 28.09 6.04 -0.43
CA GLU A 254 29.24 6.66 -1.11
C GLU A 254 28.94 6.97 -2.57
N ASN A 255 28.32 6.05 -3.29
CA ASN A 255 27.89 6.25 -4.68
C ASN A 255 26.81 7.33 -4.78
N VAL A 256 25.83 7.34 -3.87
CA VAL A 256 24.81 8.39 -3.77
C VAL A 256 25.46 9.76 -3.59
N SER A 257 26.36 9.90 -2.63
CA SER A 257 27.04 11.18 -2.37
C SER A 257 27.83 11.67 -3.59
N THR A 258 28.55 10.77 -4.26
CA THR A 258 29.36 11.09 -5.44
C THR A 258 28.48 11.55 -6.62
N GLN A 259 27.39 10.81 -6.90
CA GLN A 259 26.47 11.14 -7.98
C GLN A 259 25.69 12.43 -7.70
N ILE A 260 25.29 12.67 -6.45
CA ILE A 260 24.64 13.91 -6.04
C ILE A 260 25.59 15.11 -6.22
N CYS A 261 26.84 15.03 -5.76
CA CYS A 261 27.83 16.08 -5.97
C CYS A 261 28.04 16.39 -7.47
N SER A 262 28.13 15.34 -8.30
CA SER A 262 28.25 15.47 -9.75
C SER A 262 27.04 16.19 -10.37
N GLU A 263 25.82 15.75 -10.02
CA GLU A 263 24.59 16.33 -10.55
C GLU A 263 24.38 17.78 -10.07
N LEU A 264 24.75 18.09 -8.82
CA LEU A 264 24.73 19.46 -8.30
C LEU A 264 25.70 20.36 -9.08
N ASN A 265 26.95 19.94 -9.27
CA ASN A 265 27.95 20.71 -10.01
C ASN A 265 27.57 20.91 -11.49
N LYS A 266 27.00 19.88 -12.12
CA LYS A 266 26.45 19.97 -13.47
C LYS A 266 25.34 21.03 -13.55
N SER A 267 24.39 20.97 -12.62
CA SER A 267 23.24 21.89 -12.52
C SER A 267 23.67 23.33 -12.24
N LEU A 268 24.74 23.54 -11.46
CA LEU A 268 25.33 24.87 -11.22
C LEU A 268 26.04 25.40 -12.48
N SER A 269 26.82 24.55 -13.14
CA SER A 269 27.56 24.90 -14.37
C SER A 269 26.62 25.28 -15.52
N GLU A 270 25.52 24.55 -15.71
CA GLU A 270 24.46 24.85 -16.68
C GLU A 270 23.83 26.23 -16.47
N ARG A 271 23.92 26.78 -15.26
CA ARG A 271 23.39 28.10 -14.88
C ARG A 271 24.47 29.19 -14.74
N GLY A 272 25.72 28.86 -15.07
CA GLY A 272 26.85 29.79 -14.96
C GLY A 272 27.31 30.07 -13.52
N TYR A 273 26.92 29.26 -12.55
CA TYR A 273 27.44 29.33 -11.17
C TYR A 273 28.72 28.49 -11.03
N PRO A 274 29.63 28.87 -10.11
CA PRO A 274 30.81 28.05 -9.82
C PRO A 274 30.40 26.71 -9.21
N ALA A 275 31.26 25.70 -9.41
CA ALA A 275 31.12 24.41 -8.75
C ALA A 275 31.17 24.55 -7.22
N LEU A 276 30.57 23.58 -6.53
CA LEU A 276 30.58 23.54 -5.06
C LEU A 276 32.02 23.46 -4.53
N PRO A 277 32.37 24.22 -3.47
CA PRO A 277 33.68 24.11 -2.83
C PRO A 277 33.97 22.67 -2.38
N ALA A 278 35.23 22.26 -2.45
CA ALA A 278 35.64 20.90 -2.06
C ALA A 278 35.24 20.56 -0.60
N GLU A 279 35.32 21.55 0.31
CA GLU A 279 34.90 21.41 1.71
C GLU A 279 33.41 21.10 1.84
N VAL A 280 32.56 21.76 1.04
CA VAL A 280 31.10 21.51 1.03
C VAL A 280 30.80 20.12 0.46
N GLN A 281 31.52 19.69 -0.58
CA GLN A 281 31.36 18.35 -1.13
C GLN A 281 31.79 17.26 -0.14
N LEU A 282 32.90 17.46 0.59
CA LEU A 282 33.35 16.55 1.64
C LEU A 282 32.37 16.50 2.81
N SER A 283 31.84 17.65 3.22
CA SER A 283 30.82 17.74 4.26
C SER A 283 29.54 17.01 3.85
N LEU A 284 29.08 17.21 2.62
CA LEU A 284 27.89 16.54 2.07
C LEU A 284 28.09 15.03 2.03
N LYS A 285 29.25 14.56 1.57
CA LYS A 285 29.61 13.14 1.58
C LYS A 285 29.56 12.56 2.99
N GLY A 286 30.21 13.23 3.95
CA GLY A 286 30.21 12.79 5.36
C GLY A 286 28.81 12.69 5.95
N GLN A 287 27.96 13.70 5.71
CA GLN A 287 26.58 13.71 6.22
C GLN A 287 25.66 12.68 5.54
N ILE A 288 25.85 12.41 4.24
CA ILE A 288 25.07 11.37 3.54
C ILE A 288 25.46 9.97 4.05
N CYS A 289 26.76 9.71 4.19
CA CYS A 289 27.24 8.41 4.66
C CYS A 289 26.88 8.13 6.13
N SER A 290 26.65 9.16 6.95
CA SER A 290 26.25 9.00 8.36
C SER A 290 24.74 8.81 8.58
N ILE A 291 23.90 8.83 7.54
CA ILE A 291 22.43 8.71 7.67
C ILE A 291 22.02 7.40 8.35
N THR A 292 22.80 6.33 8.17
CA THR A 292 22.51 5.01 8.73
C THR A 292 23.15 4.74 10.09
N GLU A 293 23.87 5.72 10.64
CA GLU A 293 24.45 5.61 11.98
C GLU A 293 23.35 5.64 13.06
N GLU A 294 23.53 4.83 14.09
CA GLU A 294 22.66 4.84 15.26
C GLU A 294 22.68 6.24 15.90
N ASN A 295 21.50 6.84 16.09
CA ASN A 295 21.30 8.20 16.61
C ASN A 295 21.59 9.36 15.66
N ASN A 296 21.62 9.14 14.34
CA ASN A 296 21.64 10.24 13.39
C ASN A 296 20.40 11.16 13.58
N PRO A 297 20.56 12.47 13.87
CA PRO A 297 19.45 13.36 14.21
C PRO A 297 18.48 13.57 13.04
N ILE A 298 18.98 13.49 11.80
CA ILE A 298 18.15 13.61 10.59
C ILE A 298 17.31 12.35 10.42
N SER A 299 17.90 11.17 10.59
CA SER A 299 17.16 9.90 10.55
C SER A 299 16.09 9.85 11.65
N SER A 300 16.43 10.17 12.90
CA SER A 300 15.46 10.20 14.00
C SER A 300 14.31 11.18 13.76
N LEU A 301 14.62 12.36 13.23
CA LEU A 301 13.61 13.37 12.88
C LEU A 301 12.66 12.89 11.78
N ILE A 302 13.19 12.23 10.75
CA ILE A 302 12.39 11.66 9.66
C ILE A 302 11.51 10.53 10.19
N ASP A 303 12.04 9.68 11.06
CA ASP A 303 11.32 8.59 11.71
C ASP A 303 10.11 9.10 12.51
N GLU A 304 10.31 10.09 13.38
CA GLU A 304 9.22 10.69 14.16
C GLU A 304 8.15 11.32 13.26
N ARG A 305 8.57 12.04 12.21
CA ARG A 305 7.64 12.67 11.25
C ARG A 305 6.83 11.64 10.48
N VAL A 306 7.44 10.52 10.09
CA VAL A 306 6.75 9.41 9.44
C VAL A 306 5.75 8.77 10.38
N GLN A 307 6.14 8.46 11.63
CA GLN A 307 5.24 7.90 12.63
C GLN A 307 4.01 8.80 12.84
N LEU A 308 4.24 10.12 12.99
CA LEU A 308 3.16 11.11 13.11
C LEU A 308 2.27 11.16 11.86
N TYR A 309 2.85 11.14 10.66
CA TYR A 309 2.13 11.21 9.40
C TYR A 309 1.20 10.00 9.21
N PHE A 310 1.72 8.79 9.44
CA PHE A 310 0.94 7.55 9.34
C PHE A 310 -0.13 7.47 10.44
N GLY A 311 0.16 7.93 11.66
CA GLY A 311 -0.84 8.06 12.73
C GLY A 311 -2.00 8.97 12.33
N ARG A 312 -1.71 10.15 11.75
CA ARG A 312 -2.75 11.06 11.20
C ARG A 312 -3.55 10.41 10.08
N PHE A 313 -2.89 9.63 9.23
CA PHE A 313 -3.54 8.91 8.13
C PHE A 313 -4.60 7.92 8.64
N LEU A 314 -4.28 7.17 9.71
CA LEU A 314 -5.24 6.25 10.34
C LEU A 314 -6.43 6.97 10.98
N CYS A 315 -6.22 8.17 11.54
CA CYS A 315 -7.28 9.00 12.10
C CYS A 315 -8.18 9.70 11.05
N THR A 316 -7.76 9.73 9.78
CA THR A 316 -8.52 10.41 8.72
C THR A 316 -9.73 9.55 8.31
N PRO A 317 -10.97 10.07 8.36
CA PRO A 317 -12.16 9.32 7.98
C PRO A 317 -12.24 9.07 6.46
N ASN A 318 -12.85 7.95 6.06
CA ASN A 318 -13.00 7.56 4.64
C ASN A 318 -13.78 8.59 3.79
N SER A 319 -14.57 9.48 4.40
CA SER A 319 -15.37 10.50 3.71
C SER A 319 -14.53 11.67 3.16
N HIS A 320 -13.29 11.85 3.63
CA HIS A 320 -12.37 12.86 3.13
C HIS A 320 -11.11 12.17 2.56
N PRO A 321 -11.05 11.93 1.24
CA PRO A 321 -9.96 11.18 0.63
C PRO A 321 -8.65 11.98 0.50
N ALA A 322 -8.62 13.24 0.95
CA ALA A 322 -7.41 14.05 0.88
C ALA A 322 -6.36 13.50 1.86
N PRO A 323 -5.11 13.26 1.42
CA PRO A 323 -4.05 12.85 2.32
C PRO A 323 -3.78 13.96 3.35
N PRO A 324 -3.40 13.61 4.59
CA PRO A 324 -3.02 14.59 5.59
C PRO A 324 -1.82 15.43 5.12
N THR A 325 -1.66 16.62 5.69
CA THR A 325 -0.52 17.48 5.37
C THR A 325 0.79 16.79 5.75
N VAL A 326 1.71 16.71 4.79
CA VAL A 326 3.03 16.12 4.98
C VAL A 326 3.91 17.05 5.83
N PRO A 327 4.55 16.55 6.90
CA PRO A 327 5.50 17.33 7.68
C PRO A 327 6.70 17.82 6.83
N GLY A 328 7.34 18.92 7.25
CA GLY A 328 8.56 19.42 6.60
C GLY A 328 9.63 18.32 6.49
N GLY A 329 10.48 18.39 5.46
CA GLY A 329 11.52 17.38 5.17
C GLY A 329 11.02 16.09 4.50
N LEU A 330 9.71 15.79 4.54
CA LEU A 330 9.10 14.69 3.79
C LEU A 330 8.45 15.14 2.48
N SER A 331 8.44 16.45 2.20
CA SER A 331 7.81 17.03 1.01
C SER A 331 8.36 16.47 -0.30
N PHE A 332 9.65 16.11 -0.34
CA PHE A 332 10.28 15.53 -1.53
C PHE A 332 9.71 14.17 -1.94
N VAL A 333 9.17 13.43 -0.98
CA VAL A 333 8.59 12.08 -1.16
C VAL A 333 7.08 12.07 -0.88
N GLN A 334 6.44 13.24 -0.89
CA GLN A 334 5.03 13.39 -0.56
C GLN A 334 4.09 12.49 -1.39
N PRO A 335 4.14 12.45 -2.74
CA PRO A 335 3.19 11.65 -3.49
C PRO A 335 3.36 10.14 -3.21
N GLU A 336 4.60 9.67 -3.12
CA GLU A 336 4.91 8.28 -2.80
C GLU A 336 4.48 7.91 -1.38
N LEU A 337 4.70 8.82 -0.41
CA LEU A 337 4.30 8.62 0.99
C LEU A 337 2.77 8.65 1.15
N ALA A 338 2.06 9.47 0.39
CA ALA A 338 0.61 9.52 0.38
C ALA A 338 -0.01 8.22 -0.19
N GLU A 339 0.55 7.69 -1.28
CA GLU A 339 0.15 6.39 -1.82
C GLU A 339 0.39 5.26 -0.82
N LEU A 340 1.58 5.24 -0.19
CA LEU A 340 1.95 4.24 0.80
C LEU A 340 1.08 4.32 2.06
N GLY A 341 0.80 5.54 2.55
CA GLY A 341 -0.12 5.78 3.66
C GLY A 341 -1.54 5.32 3.37
N ALA A 342 -2.04 5.57 2.15
CA ALA A 342 -3.35 5.09 1.71
C ALA A 342 -3.41 3.56 1.66
N HIS A 343 -2.34 2.91 1.20
CA HIS A 343 -2.26 1.45 1.22
C HIS A 343 -2.25 0.90 2.64
N PHE A 344 -1.38 1.42 3.50
CA PHE A 344 -1.32 1.02 4.91
C PHE A 344 -2.68 1.19 5.62
N ALA A 345 -3.34 2.33 5.43
CA ALA A 345 -4.66 2.58 6.03
C ALA A 345 -5.74 1.61 5.54
N ARG A 346 -5.70 1.16 4.27
CA ARG A 346 -6.62 0.12 3.78
C ARG A 346 -6.40 -1.22 4.48
N VAL A 347 -5.15 -1.62 4.66
CA VAL A 347 -4.79 -2.87 5.37
C VAL A 347 -5.27 -2.79 6.82
N VAL A 348 -4.92 -1.73 7.54
CA VAL A 348 -5.29 -1.53 8.95
C VAL A 348 -6.81 -1.49 9.12
N ARG A 349 -7.53 -0.73 8.29
CA ARG A 349 -9.00 -0.61 8.41
C ARG A 349 -9.70 -1.93 8.15
N PHE A 350 -9.26 -2.68 7.13
CA PHE A 350 -9.82 -4.00 6.86
C PHE A 350 -9.56 -4.95 8.04
N ASN A 351 -8.33 -4.97 8.55
CA ASN A 351 -7.99 -5.78 9.70
C ASN A 351 -8.87 -5.43 10.93
N MET A 352 -9.02 -4.13 11.23
CA MET A 352 -9.89 -3.69 12.31
C MET A 352 -11.35 -4.10 12.11
N GLN A 353 -11.87 -4.08 10.87
CA GLN A 353 -13.22 -4.57 10.59
C GLN A 353 -13.37 -6.06 10.90
N VAL A 354 -12.36 -6.88 10.62
CA VAL A 354 -12.38 -8.32 10.90
C VAL A 354 -12.19 -8.58 12.40
N TYR A 355 -11.14 -8.02 13.00
CA TYR A 355 -10.60 -8.46 14.28
C TYR A 355 -10.96 -7.61 15.50
N SER A 356 -11.71 -6.50 15.32
CA SER A 356 -12.15 -5.64 16.43
C SER A 356 -12.78 -6.38 17.63
N PRO A 357 -13.60 -7.45 17.46
CA PRO A 357 -14.13 -8.19 18.60
C PRO A 357 -13.04 -8.83 19.48
N PHE A 358 -11.99 -9.37 18.88
CA PHE A 358 -10.85 -9.98 19.59
C PHE A 358 -10.03 -8.93 20.32
N TYR A 359 -9.71 -7.82 19.64
CA TYR A 359 -9.01 -6.69 20.24
C TYR A 359 -9.75 -6.10 21.44
N THR A 360 -11.06 -5.96 21.33
CA THR A 360 -11.91 -5.46 22.42
C THR A 360 -11.88 -6.42 23.61
N GLY A 361 -11.92 -7.74 23.35
CA GLY A 361 -11.78 -8.76 24.39
C GLY A 361 -10.45 -8.71 25.12
N ILE A 362 -9.34 -8.55 24.37
CA ILE A 362 -7.99 -8.41 24.93
C ILE A 362 -7.87 -7.15 25.77
N MET A 363 -8.22 -5.98 25.21
CA MET A 363 -8.13 -4.70 25.92
C MET A 363 -8.98 -4.68 27.19
N ARG A 364 -10.18 -5.29 27.16
CA ARG A 364 -11.02 -5.41 28.36
C ARG A 364 -10.33 -6.18 29.47
N LYS A 365 -9.69 -7.31 29.14
CA LYS A 365 -8.93 -8.10 30.11
C LYS A 365 -7.73 -7.31 30.64
N LEU A 366 -6.94 -6.68 29.79
CA LEU A 366 -5.74 -5.95 30.20
C LEU A 366 -6.05 -4.71 31.07
N LEU A 367 -7.11 -3.97 30.74
CA LEU A 367 -7.43 -2.70 31.42
C LEU A 367 -8.31 -2.86 32.66
N PHE A 368 -9.13 -3.93 32.74
CA PHE A 368 -10.14 -4.08 33.79
C PHE A 368 -10.03 -5.39 34.60
N SER A 369 -9.14 -6.33 34.25
CA SER A 369 -8.91 -7.55 35.04
C SER A 369 -7.87 -7.31 36.14
N ALA A 370 -8.14 -6.37 37.04
CA ALA A 370 -7.55 -6.29 38.37
C ALA A 370 -8.64 -6.53 39.42
N ALA A 371 -9.18 -7.74 39.46
CA ALA A 371 -9.91 -8.25 40.61
C ALA A 371 -9.71 -9.78 40.69
N PRO A 372 -9.01 -10.32 41.70
CA PRO A 372 -9.24 -11.70 42.08
C PRO A 372 -10.70 -11.77 42.53
N GLY A 373 -11.51 -12.60 41.87
CA GLY A 373 -12.87 -12.86 42.32
C GLY A 373 -12.86 -13.24 43.80
N PRO A 374 -13.82 -12.77 44.61
CA PRO A 374 -13.86 -13.14 46.01
C PRO A 374 -13.95 -14.66 46.10
N ALA A 375 -12.97 -15.24 46.79
CA ALA A 375 -12.94 -16.62 47.19
C ALA A 375 -14.28 -17.02 47.78
N ALA A 376 -14.70 -18.25 47.46
CA ALA A 376 -15.84 -18.92 48.05
C ALA A 376 -15.86 -18.73 49.57
N ALA A 377 -16.82 -17.94 50.05
CA ALA A 377 -17.15 -17.81 51.46
C ALA A 377 -18.66 -17.77 51.58
N GLY A 378 -19.23 -18.79 52.23
CA GLY A 378 -20.64 -18.77 52.64
C GLY A 378 -21.39 -20.07 52.43
N ALA A 379 -20.88 -21.18 52.95
CA ALA A 379 -21.77 -22.22 53.45
C ALA A 379 -22.51 -21.63 54.67
N ALA A 380 -23.82 -21.41 54.54
CA ALA A 380 -24.70 -21.08 55.65
C ALA A 380 -26.11 -21.65 55.40
N GLN A 381 -26.31 -22.85 55.95
CA GLN A 381 -27.51 -23.34 56.65
C GLN A 381 -28.89 -23.11 56.02
N ALA A 382 -29.44 -24.19 55.47
CA ALA A 382 -30.88 -24.36 55.28
C ALA A 382 -31.57 -24.57 56.66
N PRO A 383 -32.76 -23.99 56.90
CA PRO A 383 -33.54 -24.29 58.08
C PRO A 383 -34.29 -25.61 57.90
N VAL A 384 -34.30 -26.38 58.98
CA VAL A 384 -35.06 -27.61 59.19
C VAL A 384 -36.55 -27.34 58.95
N ALA A 385 -37.15 -28.07 58.01
CA ALA A 385 -38.58 -28.26 57.91
C ALA A 385 -38.93 -29.64 58.49
N THR A 386 -39.84 -29.60 59.46
CA THR A 386 -40.57 -30.68 60.11
C THR A 386 -40.87 -31.91 59.25
N GLY A 387 -40.61 -33.09 59.84
CA GLY A 387 -40.99 -34.42 59.38
C GLY A 387 -40.35 -35.48 60.24
#